data_AF-A0A7X9B6D3-F1
#
_entry.id   AF-A0A7X9B6D3-F1
#
_cell.length_a   1.000
_cell.length_b   1.000
_cell.length_c   1.000
_cell.angle_alpha   90.00
_cell.angle_beta   90.00
_cell.angle_gamma   90.00
#
_symmetry.space_group_name_H-M   'P 1'
#
loop_
_entity.id
_entity.type
_entity.pdbx_description
1 polymer ?
#
loop_
_entity_poly.entity_id
_entity_poly.type
_entity_poly.pdbx_seq_one_letter_code
_entity_poly.pdbx_strand_id
1 'polypeptide(L)'
;LLVGTSRSVAVEFSFLLSIPTMFAASAYSILKEGASLTAEQWLATAVGFVVAFLVSWAVIAFLMDYIRRRDFKIFGWYRIVLGLVIILWFTVLDK
;
A
#
# COMPACT_ATOMS: atom_id res chain seq x y z
N LEU A 1 -10.06 0.25 15.56
CA LEU A 1 -10.64 1.58 15.84
C LEU A 1 -12.11 1.50 16.22
N LEU A 2 -13.01 1.05 15.32
CA LEU A 2 -14.46 0.98 15.62
C LEU A 2 -14.80 0.07 16.81
N VAL A 3 -13.98 -0.96 17.05
CA VAL A 3 -14.10 -1.91 18.18
C VAL A 3 -13.39 -1.41 19.45
N GLY A 4 -13.07 -0.11 19.55
CA GLY A 4 -12.46 0.49 20.74
C GLY A 4 -10.95 0.27 20.92
N THR A 5 -10.27 -0.39 19.97
CA THR A 5 -8.82 -0.58 20.02
C THR A 5 -8.04 0.73 19.82
N SER A 6 -6.89 0.85 20.48
CA SER A 6 -5.99 1.99 20.32
C SER A 6 -5.47 2.09 18.87
N ARG A 7 -5.16 3.30 18.43
CA ARG A 7 -4.72 3.55 17.04
C ARG A 7 -3.46 2.77 16.67
N SER A 8 -2.48 2.77 17.57
CA SER A 8 -1.21 2.06 17.37
C SER A 8 -1.43 0.55 17.25
N VAL A 9 -2.22 -0.05 18.15
CA VAL A 9 -2.50 -1.50 18.12
C VAL A 9 -3.26 -1.88 16.85
N ALA A 10 -4.24 -1.06 16.44
CA ALA A 10 -4.99 -1.33 15.22
C ALA A 10 -4.10 -1.34 13.98
N VAL A 11 -3.11 -0.44 13.91
CA VAL A 11 -2.17 -0.33 12.79
C VAL A 11 -1.18 -1.47 12.79
N GLU A 12 -0.60 -1.80 13.95
CA GLU A 12 0.32 -2.94 14.10
C GLU A 12 -0.35 -4.26 13.72
N PHE A 13 -1.57 -4.48 14.21
CA PHE A 13 -2.36 -5.63 13.81
C PHE A 13 -2.64 -5.66 12.30
N SER A 14 -2.96 -4.50 11.69
CA SER A 14 -3.20 -4.41 10.25
C SER A 14 -1.93 -4.75 9.44
N PHE A 15 -0.75 -4.34 9.92
CA PHE A 15 0.53 -4.71 9.30
C PHE A 15 0.80 -6.20 9.40
N LEU A 16 0.63 -6.80 10.59
CA LEU A 16 0.80 -8.24 10.78
C LEU A 16 -0.17 -9.06 9.92
N LEU A 17 -1.43 -8.63 9.82
CA LEU A 17 -2.44 -9.23 8.96
C LEU A 17 -2.12 -9.09 7.47
N SER A 18 -1.46 -8.00 7.08
CA SER A 18 -1.07 -7.75 5.69
C SER A 18 0.00 -8.73 5.19
N ILE A 19 0.85 -9.26 6.06
CA ILE A 19 1.92 -10.20 5.68
C ILE A 19 1.36 -11.47 5.01
N PRO A 20 0.51 -12.30 5.66
CA PRO A 20 -0.01 -13.51 5.03
C PRO A 20 -0.96 -13.21 3.86
N THR A 21 -1.73 -12.12 3.93
CA THR A 21 -2.71 -11.77 2.89
C THR A 21 -2.05 -11.28 1.60
N MET A 22 -1.06 -10.37 1.70
CA MET A 22 -0.32 -9.89 0.53
C MET A 22 0.64 -10.93 -0.02
N PHE A 23 1.25 -11.76 0.84
CA PHE A 23 2.07 -12.87 0.38
C PHE A 23 1.24 -13.87 -0.44
N ALA A 24 0.06 -14.27 0.06
CA ALA A 24 -0.85 -15.14 -0.66
C ALA A 24 -1.31 -14.53 -1.99
N ALA A 25 -1.72 -13.25 -2.00
CA ALA A 25 -2.15 -12.56 -3.21
C ALA A 25 -1.02 -12.44 -4.26
N SER A 26 0.19 -12.11 -3.82
CA SER A 26 1.36 -11.97 -4.71
C SER A 26 1.78 -13.32 -5.28
N ALA A 27 1.84 -14.36 -4.45
CA ALA A 27 2.12 -15.72 -4.89
C ALA A 27 1.07 -16.20 -5.90
N TYR A 28 -0.21 -15.96 -5.63
CA TYR A 28 -1.29 -16.31 -6.55
C TYR A 28 -1.17 -15.58 -7.90
N SER A 29 -0.85 -14.28 -7.89
CA SER A 29 -0.63 -13.50 -9.11
C SER A 29 0.56 -14.04 -9.92
N ILE A 30 1.67 -14.37 -9.28
CA ILE A 30 2.84 -14.98 -9.94
C ILE A 30 2.50 -16.36 -10.53
N LEU A 31 1.74 -17.19 -9.81
CA LEU A 31 1.33 -18.51 -10.33
C LEU A 31 0.41 -18.39 -11.54
N LYS A 32 -0.45 -17.37 -11.59
CA LYS A 32 -1.41 -17.18 -12.68
C LYS A 32 -0.81 -16.53 -13.92
N GLU A 33 0.04 -15.52 -13.74
CA GLU A 33 0.51 -14.64 -14.82
C GLU A 33 2.04 -14.64 -14.97
N GLY A 34 2.79 -15.16 -14.00
CA GLY A 34 4.25 -15.10 -13.99
C GLY A 34 4.94 -15.81 -15.16
N ALA A 35 4.31 -16.85 -15.73
CA ALA A 35 4.81 -17.54 -16.92
C ALA A 35 4.64 -16.73 -18.22
N SER A 36 3.77 -15.71 -18.21
CA SER A 36 3.57 -14.80 -19.36
C SER A 36 4.50 -13.58 -19.34
N LEU A 37 5.28 -13.42 -18.27
CA LEU A 37 6.23 -12.31 -18.14
C LEU A 37 7.52 -12.59 -18.91
N THR A 38 7.98 -11.58 -19.63
CA THR A 38 9.30 -11.56 -20.28
C THR A 38 10.43 -11.39 -19.26
N ALA A 39 11.66 -11.71 -19.66
CA ALA A 39 12.84 -11.55 -18.81
C ALA A 39 13.04 -10.10 -18.32
N GLU A 40 12.76 -9.11 -19.18
CA GLU A 40 12.86 -7.69 -18.83
C GLU A 40 11.82 -7.29 -17.77
N GLN A 41 10.58 -7.79 -17.89
CA GLN A 41 9.52 -7.54 -16.90
C GLN A 41 9.83 -8.18 -15.55
N TRP A 42 10.44 -9.37 -15.55
CA TRP A 42 10.93 -10.00 -14.32
C TRP A 42 12.03 -9.18 -13.64
N LEU A 43 12.96 -8.62 -14.42
CA LEU A 43 14.00 -7.74 -13.90
C LEU A 43 13.40 -6.45 -13.31
N ALA A 44 12.48 -5.80 -14.02
CA ALA A 44 11.78 -4.62 -13.52
C ALA A 44 11.00 -4.91 -12.22
N THR A 45 10.33 -6.06 -12.14
CA THR A 45 9.61 -6.51 -10.94
C THR A 45 10.56 -6.74 -9.77
N ALA A 46 11.72 -7.37 -10.00
CA ALA A 46 12.71 -7.59 -8.95
C ALA A 46 13.29 -6.28 -8.40
N VAL A 47 13.61 -5.32 -9.28
CA VAL A 47 14.07 -3.99 -8.85
C VAL A 47 12.99 -3.26 -8.08
N GLY A 48 11.75 -3.25 -8.60
CA GLY A 48 10.59 -2.66 -7.94
C GLY A 48 10.33 -3.27 -6.55
N PHE A 49 10.48 -4.59 -6.42
CA PHE A 49 10.35 -5.28 -5.14
C PHE A 49 11.39 -4.80 -4.11
N VAL A 50 12.67 -4.71 -4.50
CA VAL A 50 13.73 -4.24 -3.60
C VAL A 50 13.50 -2.78 -3.18
N VAL A 51 13.17 -1.90 -4.13
CA VAL A 51 12.88 -0.49 -3.84
C VAL A 51 11.67 -0.36 -2.93
N ALA A 52 10.58 -1.07 -3.24
CA ALA A 52 9.37 -1.05 -2.42
C ALA A 52 9.61 -1.58 -1.00
N PHE A 53 10.45 -2.61 -0.84
CA PHE A 53 10.83 -3.14 0.47
C PHE A 53 11.56 -2.10 1.32
N LEU A 54 12.58 -1.44 0.75
CA LEU A 54 13.36 -0.41 1.45
C LEU A 54 12.51 0.80 1.83
N VAL A 55 11.68 1.28 0.90
CA VAL A 55 10.77 2.40 1.16
C VAL A 55 9.73 2.02 2.21
N SER A 56 9.14 0.83 2.12
CA SER A 56 8.13 0.38 3.08
C SER A 56 8.70 0.27 4.49
N TRP A 57 9.93 -0.24 4.64
CA TRP A 57 10.56 -0.32 5.95
C TRP A 57 10.73 1.07 6.58
N ALA A 58 11.23 2.05 5.83
CA ALA A 58 11.36 3.43 6.30
C ALA A 58 9.99 4.06 6.63
N VAL A 59 8.99 3.84 5.77
CA VAL A 59 7.63 4.39 5.95
C VAL A 59 6.92 3.78 7.15
N ILE A 60 7.06 2.48 7.41
CA ILE A 60 6.46 1.82 8.58
C ILE A 60 7.00 2.44 9.87
N ALA A 61 8.32 2.63 9.97
CA ALA A 61 8.94 3.25 11.13
C ALA A 61 8.41 4.69 11.34
N PHE A 62 8.36 5.48 10.28
CA PHE A 62 7.81 6.84 10.31
C PHE A 62 6.32 6.86 10.71
N LEU A 63 5.51 6.00 10.11
CA LEU A 63 4.07 5.95 10.33
C LEU A 63 3.73 5.57 11.77
N MET A 64 4.47 4.62 12.34
CA MET A 64 4.27 4.19 13.72
C MET A 64 4.59 5.30 14.73
N ASP A 65 5.58 6.16 14.49
CA ASP A 65 5.82 7.34 15.32
C ASP A 65 4.76 8.42 15.10
N TYR A 66 4.35 8.65 13.84
CA TYR A 66 3.32 9.64 13.50
C TYR A 66 1.98 9.36 14.21
N ILE A 67 1.49 8.12 14.14
CA ILE A 67 0.16 7.75 14.67
C ILE A 67 0.13 7.77 16.20
N ARG A 68 1.27 7.63 16.87
CA ARG A 68 1.36 7.82 18.33
C ARG A 68 1.06 9.26 18.74
N ARG A 69 1.33 10.24 17.87
CA ARG A 69 1.25 11.68 18.17
C ARG A 69 0.09 12.40 17.48
N ARG A 70 -0.40 11.88 16.34
CA ARG A 70 -1.39 12.56 15.50
C ARG A 70 -2.54 11.65 15.09
N ASP A 71 -3.63 12.26 14.61
CA ASP A 71 -4.81 11.58 14.11
C ASP A 71 -4.71 11.28 12.60
N PHE A 72 -5.67 10.48 12.10
CA PHE A 72 -5.73 10.07 10.70
C PHE A 72 -6.35 11.12 9.76
N LYS A 73 -6.72 12.31 10.25
CA LYS A 73 -7.49 13.29 9.47
C LYS A 73 -6.76 13.75 8.20
N ILE A 74 -5.44 13.93 8.29
CA ILE A 74 -4.61 14.32 7.14
C ILE A 74 -4.70 13.26 6.02
N PHE A 75 -4.63 11.97 6.38
CA PHE A 75 -4.79 10.88 5.40
C PHE A 75 -6.20 10.83 4.79
N GLY A 76 -7.22 11.19 5.58
CA GLY A 76 -8.61 11.31 5.09
C GLY A 76 -8.76 12.40 4.04
N TRP A 77 -8.30 13.62 4.34
CA TRP A 77 -8.33 14.75 3.41
C TRP A 77 -7.51 14.48 2.15
N TYR A 78 -6.31 13.92 2.30
CA TYR A 78 -5.48 13.50 1.17
C TYR A 78 -6.23 12.57 0.21
N ARG A 79 -6.94 11.56 0.74
CA ARG A 79 -7.71 10.61 -0.09
C ARG A 79 -8.89 11.27 -0.80
N ILE A 80 -9.59 12.21 -0.16
CA ILE A 80 -10.71 12.92 -0.78
C ILE A 80 -10.22 13.76 -1.96
N VAL A 81 -9.18 14.56 -1.74
CA VAL A 81 -8.60 15.42 -2.80
C VAL A 81 -8.07 14.57 -3.94
N LEU A 82 -7.29 13.51 -3.64
CA LEU A 82 -6.76 12.62 -4.67
C LEU A 82 -7.88 11.93 -5.45
N GLY A 83 -8.94 11.47 -4.76
CA GLY A 83 -10.10 10.87 -5.40
C GLY A 83 -10.79 11.80 -6.39
N LEU A 84 -10.98 13.08 -6.02
CA LEU A 84 -11.54 14.09 -6.92
C LEU A 84 -10.65 14.34 -8.13
N VAL A 85 -9.33 14.40 -7.95
CA VAL A 85 -8.36 14.58 -9.05
C VAL A 85 -8.42 13.40 -10.03
N ILE A 86 -8.45 12.16 -9.52
CA ILE A 86 -8.53 10.95 -10.37
C ILE A 86 -9.85 10.93 -11.15
N ILE A 87 -10.98 11.25 -10.50
CA ILE A 87 -12.28 11.31 -11.16
C ILE A 87 -12.26 12.35 -12.29
N LEU A 88 -11.73 13.55 -12.03
CA LEU A 88 -11.62 14.59 -13.04
C LEU A 88 -10.74 14.15 -14.21
N TRP A 89 -9.61 13.51 -13.92
CA TRP A 89 -8.69 12.99 -14.94
C TRP A 89 -9.40 12.00 -15.89
N PHE A 90 -10.01 10.95 -15.35
CA PHE A 90 -10.65 9.92 -16.18
C PHE A 90 -11.93 10.38 -16.89
N THR A 91 -12.64 11.38 -16.37
CA THR A 91 -13.90 11.84 -16.98
C THR A 91 -13.70 12.98 -17.98
N VAL A 92 -12.65 13.78 -17.81
CA VAL A 92 -12.41 15.01 -18.62
C VAL A 92 -11.19 14.89 -19.53
N LEU A 93 -10.10 14.24 -19.09
CA LEU A 93 -8.84 14.18 -19.83
C LEU A 93 -8.64 12.90 -20.65
N ASP A 94 -9.26 11.79 -20.26
CA ASP A 94 -9.12 10.48 -20.94
C ASP A 94 -10.25 10.22 -21.97
N LYS A 95 -10.83 11.29 -22.55
CA LYS A 95 -11.71 11.24 -23.71
C LYS A 95 -10.94 11.42 -25.02
#